data_AF-A0A7R9I5T3-F1
#
_entry.id   AF-A0A7R9I5T3-F1
#
_cell.length_a   1.000
_cell.length_b   1.000
_cell.length_c   1.000
_cell.angle_alpha   90.00
_cell.angle_beta   90.00
_cell.angle_gamma   90.00
#
_symmetry.space_group_name_H-M   'P 1'
#
loop_
_entity.id
_entity.type
_entity.pdbx_description
1 polymer ?
#
loop_
_entity_poly.entity_id
_entity_poly.type
_entity_poly.pdbx_seq_one_letter_code
_entity_poly.pdbx_strand_id
1 'polypeptide(L)'
;MITFLKCYIISLISDEKEKYDPTGFRDAILLGLNKAGNDLDAVSKFLDSAGSKLDYRRYGEALFDILIAGGLLVPGGSIAQEGDKPCKTTACVFEAPEDMDSMHNFEQVFIKLMRRYKYLEKMFEDEMKKILVFIKGFSEQERIKLARMTALWISNGSIPPNVLLVLINEHLTKDNLALEFLMEVFVTWKMEKGLASMMTALKKSGIEGRLMEFVPLNKRTEDNFRSAFEERGLVDIVKLHKAQGGNKRGKQNIVEHRHGPEGRGDNSRKRTYYKSGEATRTYFLPHVATSTSLYSQDALGGSAFSSTRLHSFQF
;
A
#
# COMPACT_ATOMS: atom_id res chain seq x y z
N MET A 1 40.52 3.18 -43.52
CA MET A 1 39.92 2.39 -42.41
C MET A 1 40.15 2.99 -41.03
N ILE A 2 41.33 3.51 -40.70
CA ILE A 2 41.66 4.02 -39.35
C ILE A 2 40.83 5.26 -38.94
N THR A 3 40.47 6.13 -39.90
CA THR A 3 39.66 7.33 -39.62
C THR A 3 38.20 7.02 -39.28
N PHE A 4 37.63 5.98 -39.92
CA PHE A 4 36.27 5.52 -39.63
C PHE A 4 36.16 4.89 -38.24
N LEU A 5 37.19 4.16 -37.81
CA LEU A 5 37.23 3.58 -36.46
C LEU A 5 37.39 4.65 -35.38
N LYS A 6 38.16 5.72 -35.65
CA LYS A 6 38.26 6.88 -34.74
C LYS A 6 36.93 7.63 -34.62
N CYS A 7 36.18 7.86 -35.71
CA CYS A 7 34.86 8.46 -35.62
C CYS A 7 33.85 7.57 -34.91
N TYR A 8 33.88 6.25 -35.11
CA TYR A 8 32.97 5.31 -34.44
C TYR A 8 33.28 5.18 -32.95
N ILE A 9 34.57 5.16 -32.57
CA ILE A 9 35.00 5.15 -31.17
C ILE A 9 34.74 6.50 -30.49
N ILE A 10 34.94 7.65 -31.16
CA ILE A 10 34.61 8.97 -30.61
C ILE A 10 33.07 9.15 -30.48
N SER A 11 32.29 8.58 -31.40
CA SER A 11 30.83 8.56 -31.31
C SER A 11 30.33 7.63 -30.19
N LEU A 12 30.98 6.48 -29.98
CA LEU A 12 30.67 5.58 -28.86
C LEU A 12 31.13 6.12 -27.49
N ILE A 13 32.16 6.97 -27.45
CA ILE A 13 32.65 7.62 -26.22
C ILE A 13 31.85 8.91 -25.90
N SER A 14 31.18 9.53 -26.87
CA SER A 14 30.35 10.73 -26.61
C SER A 14 29.01 10.43 -25.94
N ASP A 15 28.51 9.19 -26.01
CA ASP A 15 27.33 8.77 -25.23
C ASP A 15 27.66 8.58 -23.73
N GLU A 16 28.94 8.56 -23.35
CA GLU A 16 29.35 8.06 -22.03
C GLU A 16 29.37 9.08 -20.89
N LYS A 17 29.06 10.37 -21.12
CA LYS A 17 28.93 11.35 -20.03
C LYS A 17 27.97 12.50 -20.36
N GLU A 18 26.67 12.23 -20.52
CA GLU A 18 25.74 13.23 -19.98
C GLU A 18 26.06 13.34 -18.48
N LYS A 19 26.63 14.46 -18.05
CA LYS A 19 26.86 14.75 -16.64
C LYS A 19 25.52 14.64 -15.90
N TYR A 20 25.49 13.96 -14.76
CA TYR A 20 24.27 13.91 -13.95
C TYR A 20 23.93 15.35 -13.55
N ASP A 21 22.84 15.86 -14.09
CA ASP A 21 22.40 17.24 -13.96
C ASP A 21 20.92 17.28 -13.54
N PRO A 22 20.63 16.95 -12.27
CA PRO A 22 19.28 16.98 -11.74
C PRO A 22 18.69 18.40 -11.76
N THR A 23 19.54 19.42 -11.72
CA THR A 23 19.17 20.83 -11.81
C THR A 23 18.65 21.17 -13.21
N GLY A 24 19.39 20.80 -14.27
CA GLY A 24 18.96 20.98 -15.64
C GLY A 24 17.66 20.23 -15.95
N PHE A 25 17.52 19.00 -15.42
CA PHE A 25 16.28 18.24 -15.52
C PHE A 25 15.11 18.94 -14.82
N ARG A 26 15.31 19.41 -13.58
CA ARG A 26 14.32 20.18 -12.82
C ARG A 26 13.85 21.38 -13.63
N ASP A 27 14.76 22.21 -14.11
CA ASP A 27 14.44 23.44 -14.83
C ASP A 27 13.60 23.16 -16.09
N ALA A 28 13.90 22.08 -16.82
CA ALA A 28 13.12 21.64 -17.97
C ALA A 28 11.70 21.19 -17.60
N ILE A 29 11.55 20.46 -16.49
CA ILE A 29 10.24 20.04 -15.97
C ILE A 29 9.44 21.25 -15.48
N LEU A 30 10.03 22.12 -14.66
CA LEU A 30 9.36 23.32 -14.15
C LEU A 30 8.87 24.22 -15.28
N LEU A 31 9.65 24.38 -16.35
CA LEU A 31 9.24 25.15 -17.52
C LEU A 31 7.97 24.59 -18.17
N GLY A 32 7.84 23.27 -18.27
CA GLY A 32 6.65 22.64 -18.84
C GLY A 32 5.45 22.67 -17.91
N LEU A 33 5.65 22.39 -16.63
CA LEU A 33 4.61 22.41 -15.61
C LEU A 33 4.02 23.83 -15.42
N ASN A 34 4.88 24.85 -15.35
CA ASN A 34 4.44 26.25 -15.22
C ASN A 34 3.67 26.73 -16.47
N LYS A 35 3.95 26.17 -17.66
CA LYS A 35 3.16 26.46 -18.87
C LYS A 35 1.78 25.81 -18.85
N ALA A 36 1.67 24.62 -18.24
CA ALA A 36 0.39 23.94 -18.05
C ALA A 36 -0.47 24.60 -16.95
N GLY A 37 0.17 25.21 -15.95
CA GLY A 37 -0.51 25.86 -14.83
C GLY A 37 -1.34 24.85 -14.03
N ASN A 38 -2.61 25.18 -13.78
CA ASN A 38 -3.52 24.33 -13.00
C ASN A 38 -4.29 23.32 -13.86
N ASP A 39 -4.01 23.23 -15.17
CA ASP A 39 -4.62 22.23 -16.05
C ASP A 39 -3.85 20.90 -15.95
N LEU A 40 -4.39 19.97 -15.16
CA LEU A 40 -3.77 18.65 -14.92
C LEU A 40 -3.81 17.73 -16.15
N ASP A 41 -4.70 17.98 -17.11
CA ASP A 41 -4.66 17.28 -18.40
C ASP A 41 -3.53 17.81 -19.28
N ALA A 42 -3.27 19.12 -19.27
CA ALA A 42 -2.09 19.70 -19.90
C ALA A 42 -0.80 19.22 -19.23
N VAL A 43 -0.75 19.12 -17.89
CA VAL A 43 0.37 18.52 -17.15
C VAL A 43 0.61 17.08 -17.61
N SER A 44 -0.45 16.26 -17.66
CA SER A 44 -0.34 14.86 -18.10
C SER A 44 0.20 14.73 -19.54
N LYS A 45 -0.29 15.56 -20.46
CA LYS A 45 0.17 15.59 -21.86
C LYS A 45 1.62 16.03 -21.96
N PHE A 46 2.02 17.05 -21.19
CA PHE A 46 3.41 17.49 -21.14
C PHE A 46 4.31 16.35 -20.68
N LEU A 47 4.01 15.70 -19.56
CA LEU A 47 4.82 14.61 -19.01
C LEU A 47 4.95 13.41 -19.97
N ASP A 48 3.87 13.03 -20.68
CA ASP A 48 3.93 11.97 -21.71
C ASP A 48 4.81 12.38 -22.90
N SER A 49 4.72 13.62 -23.37
CA SER A 49 5.55 14.09 -24.48
C SER A 49 7.02 14.32 -24.08
N ALA A 50 7.26 14.74 -22.83
CA ALA A 50 8.55 15.13 -22.32
C ALA A 50 9.44 13.91 -22.02
N GLY A 51 8.88 12.78 -21.59
CA GLY A 51 9.67 11.56 -21.32
C GLY A 51 10.30 10.91 -22.55
N SER A 52 9.98 11.37 -23.77
CA SER A 52 10.74 11.01 -24.99
C SER A 52 12.00 11.87 -25.20
N LYS A 53 12.10 13.01 -24.52
CA LYS A 53 13.20 13.98 -24.63
C LYS A 53 14.05 14.06 -23.36
N LEU A 54 13.41 13.89 -22.20
CA LEU A 54 14.02 13.94 -20.88
C LEU A 54 14.20 12.52 -20.34
N ASP A 55 15.34 12.27 -19.69
CA ASP A 55 15.67 10.94 -19.19
C ASP A 55 15.01 10.65 -17.83
N TYR A 56 13.77 10.15 -17.87
CA TYR A 56 13.05 9.71 -16.68
C TYR A 56 13.67 8.49 -15.98
N ARG A 57 14.47 7.67 -16.66
CA ARG A 57 15.13 6.54 -15.99
C ARG A 57 16.22 7.02 -15.04
N ARG A 58 16.89 8.10 -15.42
CA ARG A 58 17.96 8.70 -14.62
C ARG A 58 17.46 9.67 -13.56
N TYR A 59 16.40 10.41 -13.87
CA TYR A 59 15.90 11.49 -13.02
C TYR A 59 14.50 11.22 -12.44
N GLY A 60 14.04 9.97 -12.41
CA GLY A 60 12.72 9.62 -11.87
C GLY A 60 12.52 10.04 -10.41
N GLU A 61 13.56 9.97 -9.58
CA GLU A 61 13.52 10.47 -8.19
C GLU A 61 13.24 11.97 -8.15
N ALA A 62 14.05 12.75 -8.87
CA ALA A 62 13.88 14.20 -9.04
C ALA A 62 12.50 14.56 -9.63
N LEU A 63 11.97 13.75 -10.55
CA LEU A 63 10.65 13.95 -11.12
C LEU A 63 9.56 13.85 -10.03
N PHE A 64 9.63 12.84 -9.16
CA PHE A 64 8.63 12.66 -8.10
C PHE A 64 8.71 13.74 -7.02
N ASP A 65 9.91 14.20 -6.67
CA ASP A 65 10.09 15.37 -5.80
C ASP A 65 9.35 16.59 -6.36
N ILE A 66 9.53 16.86 -7.66
CA ILE A 66 8.91 18.01 -8.32
C ILE A 66 7.38 17.85 -8.37
N LEU A 67 6.86 16.67 -8.71
CA LEU A 67 5.41 16.44 -8.79
C LEU A 67 4.72 16.52 -7.43
N ILE A 68 5.41 16.14 -6.35
CA ILE A 68 4.85 16.15 -4.99
C ILE A 68 5.05 17.51 -4.33
N ALA A 69 6.29 17.98 -4.22
CA ALA A 69 6.66 19.15 -3.44
C ALA A 69 6.88 20.42 -4.28
N GLY A 70 6.88 20.30 -5.61
CA GLY A 70 7.05 21.42 -6.54
C GLY A 70 8.50 21.72 -6.90
N GLY A 71 9.48 21.03 -6.34
CA GLY A 71 10.90 21.22 -6.61
C GLY A 71 11.73 20.05 -6.07
N LEU A 72 13.05 20.11 -6.25
CA LEU A 72 13.95 19.05 -5.75
C LEU A 72 14.00 19.09 -4.22
N LEU A 73 13.76 17.95 -3.56
CA LEU A 73 13.85 17.87 -2.11
C LEU A 73 15.29 17.64 -1.68
N VAL A 74 15.72 18.35 -0.64
CA VAL A 74 16.97 18.05 0.07
C VAL A 74 16.67 17.26 1.34
N PRO A 75 17.66 16.54 1.92
CA PRO A 75 17.48 15.87 3.20
C PRO A 75 16.93 16.83 4.26
N GLY A 76 15.78 16.49 4.83
CA GLY A 76 15.07 17.34 5.78
C GLY A 76 13.78 17.96 5.24
N GLY A 77 13.45 17.78 3.96
CA GLY A 77 12.13 18.11 3.39
C GLY A 77 11.98 19.53 2.87
N SER A 78 13.05 20.32 2.80
CA SER A 78 13.03 21.63 2.14
C SER A 78 13.34 21.51 0.64
N ILE A 79 12.92 22.51 -0.13
CA ILE A 79 13.25 22.62 -1.55
C ILE A 79 14.69 23.12 -1.70
N ALA A 80 15.48 22.47 -2.56
CA ALA A 80 16.81 22.93 -2.93
C ALA A 80 16.74 24.34 -3.53
N GLN A 81 17.34 25.31 -2.84
CA GLN A 81 17.44 26.68 -3.32
C GLN A 81 18.69 26.87 -4.17
N GLU A 82 18.59 27.64 -5.24
CA GLU A 82 19.72 27.93 -6.13
C GLU A 82 19.68 29.38 -6.60
N GLY A 83 20.24 30.27 -5.78
CA GLY A 83 20.31 31.70 -6.06
C GLY A 83 18.94 32.32 -6.34
N ASP A 84 18.85 33.18 -7.36
CA ASP A 84 17.64 33.95 -7.69
C ASP A 84 16.68 33.23 -8.66
N LYS A 85 16.94 31.97 -9.04
CA LYS A 85 16.08 31.24 -9.98
C LYS A 85 14.83 30.67 -9.29
N PRO A 86 13.66 30.65 -9.95
CA PRO A 86 12.50 29.95 -9.41
C PRO A 86 12.75 28.44 -9.36
N CYS A 87 12.96 27.91 -8.16
CA CYS A 87 13.20 26.49 -7.90
C CYS A 87 11.92 25.69 -7.59
N LYS A 88 10.74 26.31 -7.70
CA LYS A 88 9.45 25.72 -7.33
C LYS A 88 8.37 25.98 -8.39
N THR A 89 7.52 24.99 -8.63
CA THR A 89 6.26 25.11 -9.40
C THR A 89 5.04 25.07 -8.47
N THR A 90 3.93 25.66 -8.92
CA THR A 90 2.61 25.53 -8.28
C THR A 90 1.81 24.34 -8.81
N ALA A 91 2.26 23.69 -9.89
CA ALA A 91 1.60 22.51 -10.46
C ALA A 91 2.10 21.23 -9.77
N CYS A 92 1.95 21.15 -8.45
CA CYS A 92 2.34 20.02 -7.62
C CYS A 92 1.30 19.71 -6.53
N VAL A 93 1.40 18.52 -5.93
CA VAL A 93 0.48 18.06 -4.89
C VAL A 93 0.42 19.04 -3.71
N PHE A 94 1.57 19.56 -3.27
CA PHE A 94 1.64 20.44 -2.09
C PHE A 94 0.99 21.80 -2.29
N GLU A 95 0.82 22.25 -3.53
CA GLU A 95 0.14 23.50 -3.87
C GLU A 95 -1.34 23.27 -4.24
N ALA A 96 -1.78 22.02 -4.33
CA ALA A 96 -3.17 21.68 -4.56
C ALA A 96 -4.05 22.07 -3.36
N PRO A 97 -5.35 22.36 -3.60
CA PRO A 97 -6.33 22.46 -2.53
C PRO A 97 -6.42 21.16 -1.71
N GLU A 98 -6.73 21.29 -0.42
CA GLU A 98 -6.80 20.16 0.53
C GLU A 98 -8.16 19.43 0.47
N ASP A 99 -8.65 19.11 -0.74
CA ASP A 99 -9.89 18.35 -0.96
C ASP A 99 -9.63 17.06 -1.76
N MET A 100 -10.52 16.08 -1.64
CA MET A 100 -10.32 14.77 -2.27
C MET A 100 -10.47 14.81 -3.79
N ASP A 101 -11.25 15.73 -4.36
CA ASP A 101 -11.38 15.87 -5.82
C ASP A 101 -10.04 16.29 -6.43
N SER A 102 -9.38 17.27 -5.80
CA SER A 102 -8.03 17.70 -6.14
C SER A 102 -7.01 16.56 -6.01
N MET A 103 -7.08 15.76 -4.93
CA MET A 103 -6.19 14.60 -4.75
C MET A 103 -6.40 13.55 -5.84
N HIS A 104 -7.63 13.22 -6.20
CA HIS A 104 -7.92 12.29 -7.30
C HIS A 104 -7.44 12.79 -8.64
N ASN A 105 -7.60 14.09 -8.94
CA ASN A 105 -7.11 14.64 -10.19
C ASN A 105 -5.58 14.51 -10.29
N PHE A 106 -4.85 14.77 -9.20
CA PHE A 106 -3.41 14.51 -9.15
C PHE A 106 -3.09 13.01 -9.25
N GLU A 107 -3.84 12.13 -8.57
CA GLU A 107 -3.67 10.67 -8.66
C GLU A 107 -3.73 10.21 -10.13
N GLN A 108 -4.64 10.76 -10.95
CA GLN A 108 -4.72 10.45 -12.37
C GLN A 108 -3.46 10.83 -13.15
N VAL A 109 -2.77 11.91 -12.79
CA VAL A 109 -1.49 12.29 -13.42
C VAL A 109 -0.45 11.19 -13.19
N PHE A 110 -0.33 10.71 -11.95
CA PHE A 110 0.60 9.63 -11.58
C PHE A 110 0.24 8.31 -12.28
N ILE A 111 -1.05 7.93 -12.30
CA ILE A 111 -1.51 6.72 -12.99
C ILE A 111 -1.18 6.78 -14.48
N LYS A 112 -1.48 7.90 -15.16
CA LYS A 112 -1.18 8.09 -16.58
C LYS A 112 0.34 7.98 -16.84
N LEU A 113 1.15 8.62 -15.99
CA LEU A 113 2.61 8.62 -16.09
C LEU A 113 3.20 7.21 -15.93
N MET A 114 2.84 6.50 -14.85
CA MET A 114 3.37 5.16 -14.56
C MET A 114 2.88 4.10 -15.55
N ARG A 115 1.65 4.25 -16.08
CA ARG A 115 1.15 3.39 -17.16
C ARG A 115 2.01 3.49 -18.42
N ARG A 116 2.52 4.69 -18.74
CA ARG A 116 3.36 4.94 -19.91
C ARG A 116 4.82 4.54 -19.66
N TYR A 117 5.36 4.89 -18.50
CA TYR A 117 6.75 4.67 -18.13
C TYR A 117 6.84 3.70 -16.95
N LYS A 118 6.54 2.42 -17.21
CA LYS A 118 6.39 1.40 -16.16
C LYS A 118 7.62 1.22 -15.26
N TYR A 119 8.82 1.52 -15.75
CA TYR A 119 10.05 1.48 -14.93
C TYR A 119 10.04 2.51 -13.79
N LEU A 120 9.20 3.55 -13.87
CA LEU A 120 9.04 4.54 -12.80
C LEU A 120 8.34 3.99 -11.57
N GLU A 121 7.57 2.89 -11.66
CA GLU A 121 6.87 2.31 -10.49
C GLU A 121 7.86 1.97 -9.36
N LYS A 122 9.01 1.37 -9.72
CA LYS A 122 10.01 1.01 -8.72
C LYS A 122 10.69 2.25 -8.12
N MET A 123 10.99 3.24 -8.96
CA MET A 123 11.58 4.50 -8.50
C MET A 123 10.60 5.26 -7.61
N PHE A 124 9.30 5.20 -7.90
CA PHE A 124 8.27 5.84 -7.11
C PHE A 124 8.15 5.22 -5.72
N GLU A 125 8.17 3.89 -5.62
CA GLU A 125 8.18 3.20 -4.33
C GLU A 125 9.39 3.61 -3.48
N ASP A 126 10.58 3.65 -4.09
CA ASP A 126 11.81 3.97 -3.36
C ASP A 126 11.87 5.45 -2.97
N GLU A 127 11.36 6.35 -3.82
CA GLU A 127 11.27 7.77 -3.50
C GLU A 127 10.22 8.06 -2.43
N MET A 128 9.06 7.41 -2.47
CA MET A 128 8.05 7.51 -1.41
C MET A 128 8.61 7.14 -0.04
N LYS A 129 9.49 6.12 0.05
CA LYS A 129 10.16 5.78 1.32
C LYS A 129 11.02 6.92 1.84
N LYS A 130 11.72 7.65 0.96
CA LYS A 130 12.55 8.80 1.35
C LYS A 130 11.69 10.00 1.75
N ILE A 131 10.68 10.34 0.94
CA ILE A 131 9.76 11.45 1.22
C ILE A 131 9.06 11.25 2.58
N LEU A 132 8.64 10.02 2.91
CA LEU A 132 8.01 9.71 4.19
C LEU A 132 8.96 9.90 5.40
N VAL A 133 10.28 9.83 5.21
CA VAL A 133 11.27 10.16 6.27
C VAL A 133 11.34 11.67 6.50
N PHE A 134 11.00 12.48 5.49
CA PHE A 134 11.08 13.94 5.53
C PHE A 134 9.82 14.64 6.04
N ILE A 135 8.78 13.92 6.47
CA ILE A 135 7.48 14.52 6.85
C ILE A 135 7.57 15.55 7.99
N LYS A 136 8.65 15.52 8.78
CA LYS A 136 8.93 16.53 9.80
C LYS A 136 9.26 17.91 9.21
N GLY A 137 9.83 17.95 8.01
CA GLY A 137 10.15 19.20 7.30
C GLY A 137 8.94 19.86 6.63
N PHE A 138 7.85 19.11 6.44
CA PHE A 138 6.64 19.60 5.80
C PHE A 138 5.74 20.34 6.80
N SER A 139 4.91 21.24 6.30
CA SER A 139 3.81 21.84 7.06
C SER A 139 2.71 20.81 7.36
N GLU A 140 1.79 21.16 8.26
CA GLU A 140 0.66 20.29 8.60
C GLU A 140 -0.24 19.99 7.39
N GLN A 141 -0.55 21.02 6.59
CA GLN A 141 -1.37 20.88 5.38
C GLN A 141 -0.69 19.98 4.33
N GLU A 142 0.63 20.13 4.15
CA GLU A 142 1.40 19.28 3.24
C GLU A 142 1.41 17.82 3.72
N ARG A 143 1.53 17.57 5.03
CA ARG A 143 1.43 16.21 5.60
C ARG A 143 0.06 15.60 5.36
N ILE A 144 -1.03 16.36 5.52
CA ILE A 144 -2.39 15.88 5.27
C ILE A 144 -2.57 15.51 3.79
N LYS A 145 -2.15 16.39 2.87
CA LYS A 145 -2.19 16.12 1.43
C LYS A 145 -1.36 14.89 1.05
N LEU A 146 -0.14 14.78 1.59
CA LEU A 146 0.72 13.63 1.37
C LEU A 146 0.11 12.33 1.92
N ALA A 147 -0.51 12.36 3.10
CA ALA A 147 -1.18 11.20 3.68
C ALA A 147 -2.37 10.74 2.81
N ARG A 148 -3.19 11.68 2.33
CA ARG A 148 -4.32 11.38 1.44
C ARG A 148 -3.85 10.80 0.11
N MET A 149 -2.85 11.41 -0.54
CA MET A 149 -2.24 10.86 -1.75
C MET A 149 -1.62 9.49 -1.52
N THR A 150 -0.94 9.29 -0.38
CA THR A 150 -0.36 7.99 -0.01
C THR A 150 -1.46 6.93 0.13
N ALA A 151 -2.60 7.26 0.72
CA ALA A 151 -3.75 6.36 0.78
C ALA A 151 -4.22 5.98 -0.63
N LEU A 152 -4.40 6.96 -1.52
CA LEU A 152 -4.80 6.73 -2.92
C LEU A 152 -3.83 5.80 -3.65
N TRP A 153 -2.53 6.10 -3.62
CA TRP A 153 -1.48 5.30 -4.29
C TRP A 153 -1.34 3.89 -3.72
N ILE A 154 -1.52 3.69 -2.42
CA ILE A 154 -1.54 2.33 -1.88
C ILE A 154 -2.81 1.59 -2.32
N SER A 155 -3.94 2.29 -2.30
CA SER A 155 -5.25 1.70 -2.57
C SER A 155 -5.44 1.26 -4.02
N ASN A 156 -4.75 1.91 -4.96
CA ASN A 156 -4.76 1.57 -6.38
C ASN A 156 -3.59 0.65 -6.80
N GLY A 157 -2.67 0.36 -5.87
CA GLY A 157 -1.52 -0.52 -6.09
C GLY A 157 -0.30 0.13 -6.72
N SER A 158 -0.25 1.47 -6.84
CA SER A 158 0.93 2.20 -7.33
C SER A 158 2.12 2.07 -6.39
N ILE A 159 1.88 1.99 -5.08
CA ILE A 159 2.91 1.67 -4.08
C ILE A 159 2.41 0.62 -3.10
N PRO A 160 3.27 -0.29 -2.62
CA PRO A 160 2.91 -1.28 -1.62
C PRO A 160 2.70 -0.64 -0.22
N PRO A 161 1.82 -1.18 0.64
CA PRO A 161 1.57 -0.58 1.97
C PRO A 161 2.80 -0.52 2.88
N ASN A 162 3.77 -1.41 2.67
CA ASN A 162 5.00 -1.50 3.49
C ASN A 162 5.86 -0.24 3.46
N VAL A 163 5.67 0.68 2.50
CA VAL A 163 6.31 2.00 2.50
C VAL A 163 6.02 2.76 3.80
N LEU A 164 4.85 2.56 4.42
CA LEU A 164 4.48 3.20 5.69
C LEU A 164 5.38 2.77 6.87
N LEU A 165 6.07 1.63 6.79
CA LEU A 165 6.93 1.16 7.86
C LEU A 165 8.15 2.05 8.08
N VAL A 166 8.55 2.87 7.11
CA VAL A 166 9.65 3.84 7.28
C VAL A 166 9.30 4.95 8.27
N LEU A 167 8.01 5.16 8.54
CA LEU A 167 7.53 6.09 9.57
C LEU A 167 7.83 5.59 10.99
N ILE A 168 8.12 4.29 11.16
CA ILE A 168 8.63 3.73 12.42
C ILE A 168 10.10 4.15 12.56
N ASN A 169 10.29 5.44 12.80
CA ASN A 169 11.54 6.12 12.97
C ASN A 169 11.50 6.86 14.30
N GLU A 170 12.58 6.78 15.08
CA GLU A 170 12.65 7.40 16.41
C GLU A 170 12.28 8.89 16.39
N HIS A 171 12.74 9.63 15.37
CA HIS A 171 12.49 11.06 15.26
C HIS A 171 11.05 11.41 14.92
N LEU A 172 10.34 10.53 14.21
CA LEU A 172 8.94 10.73 13.81
C LEU A 172 7.97 10.22 14.87
N THR A 173 8.32 9.11 15.54
CA THR A 173 7.50 8.50 16.57
C THR A 173 7.52 9.30 17.88
N LYS A 174 8.66 9.90 18.26
CA LYS A 174 8.72 10.73 19.48
C LYS A 174 7.85 12.00 19.39
N ASP A 175 7.73 12.57 18.18
CA ASP A 175 6.99 13.81 17.92
C ASP A 175 5.52 13.54 17.53
N ASN A 176 5.03 12.30 17.65
CA ASN A 176 3.68 11.85 17.27
C ASN A 176 3.32 11.96 15.77
N LEU A 177 4.24 12.46 14.94
CA LEU A 177 4.02 12.64 13.49
C LEU A 177 3.74 11.33 12.77
N ALA A 178 4.44 10.25 13.13
CA ALA A 178 4.25 8.94 12.51
C ALA A 178 2.83 8.39 12.72
N LEU A 179 2.29 8.54 13.94
CA LEU A 179 0.96 8.06 14.29
C LEU A 179 -0.13 8.90 13.62
N GLU A 180 -0.01 10.24 13.65
CA GLU A 180 -0.97 11.14 13.00
C GLU A 180 -1.05 10.90 11.50
N PHE A 181 0.11 10.81 10.84
CA PHE A 181 0.17 10.51 9.41
C PHE A 181 -0.49 9.15 9.10
N LEU A 182 -0.18 8.10 9.87
CA LEU A 182 -0.77 6.78 9.68
C LEU A 182 -2.29 6.79 9.81
N MET A 183 -2.82 7.50 10.82
CA MET A 183 -4.27 7.60 11.03
C MET A 183 -4.95 8.34 9.87
N GLU A 184 -4.37 9.43 9.37
CA GLU A 184 -4.91 10.15 8.20
C GLU A 184 -4.95 9.25 6.95
N VAL A 185 -3.90 8.45 6.71
CA VAL A 185 -3.87 7.45 5.64
C VAL A 185 -5.01 6.44 5.80
N PHE A 186 -5.24 5.92 7.01
CA PHE A 186 -6.27 4.92 7.26
C PHE A 186 -7.69 5.47 7.16
N VAL A 187 -7.94 6.69 7.66
CA VAL A 187 -9.23 7.36 7.52
C VAL A 187 -9.53 7.56 6.04
N THR A 188 -8.58 8.11 5.28
CA THR A 188 -8.74 8.34 3.85
C THR A 188 -8.98 7.03 3.10
N TRP A 189 -8.16 6.00 3.33
CA TRP A 189 -8.34 4.72 2.65
C TRP A 189 -9.68 4.06 2.99
N LYS A 190 -10.11 4.12 4.26
CA LYS A 190 -11.43 3.62 4.67
C LYS A 190 -12.55 4.31 3.90
N MET A 191 -12.44 5.60 3.64
CA MET A 191 -13.42 6.36 2.83
C MET A 191 -13.35 5.94 1.35
N GLU A 192 -12.15 5.82 0.80
CA GLU A 192 -11.95 5.65 -0.66
C GLU A 192 -12.17 4.23 -1.19
N LYS A 193 -11.69 3.20 -0.49
CA LYS A 193 -11.83 1.80 -0.92
C LYS A 193 -12.57 0.92 0.08
N GLY A 194 -13.00 1.48 1.21
CA GLY A 194 -13.68 0.74 2.26
C GLY A 194 -12.74 -0.03 3.18
N LEU A 195 -13.29 -0.37 4.36
CA LEU A 195 -12.58 -1.05 5.43
C LEU A 195 -12.00 -2.40 5.00
N ALA A 196 -12.76 -3.22 4.25
CA ALA A 196 -12.32 -4.57 3.87
C ALA A 196 -11.03 -4.58 3.05
N SER A 197 -10.89 -3.62 2.12
CA SER A 197 -9.68 -3.44 1.31
C SER A 197 -8.48 -3.11 2.18
N MET A 198 -8.61 -2.11 3.05
CA MET A 198 -7.56 -1.70 3.99
C MET A 198 -7.14 -2.85 4.91
N MET A 199 -8.10 -3.54 5.54
CA MET A 199 -7.81 -4.66 6.47
C MET A 199 -7.06 -5.81 5.80
N THR A 200 -7.41 -6.12 4.55
CA THR A 200 -6.71 -7.14 3.76
C THR A 200 -5.27 -6.73 3.45
N ALA A 201 -5.07 -5.46 3.08
CA ALA A 201 -3.74 -4.93 2.78
C ALA A 201 -2.84 -4.87 4.02
N LEU A 202 -3.37 -4.47 5.18
CA LEU A 202 -2.63 -4.42 6.46
C LEU A 202 -2.19 -5.80 6.93
N LYS A 203 -3.05 -6.81 6.77
CA LYS A 203 -2.71 -8.22 7.03
C LYS A 203 -1.60 -8.71 6.12
N LYS A 204 -1.76 -8.53 4.80
CA LYS A 204 -0.81 -9.00 3.79
C LYS A 204 0.57 -8.33 3.92
N SER A 205 0.61 -7.06 4.28
CA SER A 205 1.85 -6.29 4.45
C SER A 205 2.52 -6.50 5.83
N GLY A 206 1.82 -7.14 6.78
CA GLY A 206 2.32 -7.35 8.14
C GLY A 206 2.31 -6.11 9.04
N ILE A 207 1.77 -4.98 8.56
CA ILE A 207 1.66 -3.73 9.34
C ILE A 207 0.80 -3.94 10.59
N GLU A 208 -0.21 -4.80 10.52
CA GLU A 208 -1.07 -5.11 11.67
C GLU A 208 -0.30 -5.58 12.92
N GLY A 209 0.85 -6.23 12.73
CA GLY A 209 1.68 -6.73 13.82
C GLY A 209 2.60 -5.67 14.44
N ARG A 210 2.69 -4.50 13.83
CA ARG A 210 3.62 -3.40 14.16
C ARG A 210 2.90 -2.08 14.51
N LEU A 211 1.56 -2.08 14.59
CA LEU A 211 0.76 -0.87 14.84
C LEU A 211 1.20 -0.09 16.09
N MET A 212 1.53 -0.80 17.17
CA MET A 212 2.03 -0.18 18.40
C MET A 212 3.37 0.54 18.24
N GLU A 213 4.18 0.16 17.24
CA GLU A 213 5.48 0.78 16.99
C GLU A 213 5.38 2.21 16.44
N PHE A 214 4.22 2.60 15.88
CA PHE A 214 3.96 3.97 15.45
C PHE A 214 3.63 4.90 16.62
N VAL A 215 3.17 4.36 17.75
CA VAL A 215 2.83 5.13 18.95
C VAL A 215 4.12 5.61 19.63
N PRO A 216 4.20 6.89 20.07
CA PRO A 216 5.34 7.40 20.84
C PRO A 216 5.71 6.48 22.00
N LEU A 217 7.01 6.25 22.22
CA LEU A 217 7.51 5.29 23.23
C LEU A 217 6.94 5.57 24.64
N ASN A 218 6.85 6.84 25.03
CA ASN A 218 6.30 7.28 26.32
C ASN A 218 4.77 7.13 26.43
N LYS A 219 4.07 6.94 25.31
CA LYS A 219 2.61 6.77 25.25
C LYS A 219 2.19 5.39 24.76
N ARG A 220 3.13 4.44 24.59
CA ARG A 220 2.89 3.11 24.00
C ARG A 220 2.16 2.18 24.97
N THR A 221 0.89 2.47 25.21
CA THR A 221 -0.04 1.66 26.01
C THR A 221 -1.28 1.30 25.19
N GLU A 222 -1.93 0.20 25.55
CA GLU A 222 -3.17 -0.25 24.87
C GLU A 222 -4.31 0.77 24.97
N ASP A 223 -4.37 1.53 26.07
CA ASP A 223 -5.39 2.56 26.26
C ASP A 223 -5.16 3.78 25.37
N ASN A 224 -3.92 4.29 25.31
CA ASN A 224 -3.59 5.42 24.44
C ASN A 224 -3.77 5.05 22.96
N PHE A 225 -3.37 3.84 22.58
CA PHE A 225 -3.60 3.32 21.23
C PHE A 225 -5.10 3.25 20.92
N ARG A 226 -5.90 2.67 21.82
CA ARG A 226 -7.35 2.59 21.64
C ARG A 226 -7.96 3.98 21.47
N SER A 227 -7.68 4.91 22.38
CA SER A 227 -8.25 6.27 22.33
C SER A 227 -7.90 6.98 21.01
N ALA A 228 -6.62 6.98 20.61
CA ALA A 228 -6.18 7.67 19.39
C ALA A 228 -6.91 7.17 18.13
N PHE A 229 -7.08 5.85 17.98
CA PHE A 229 -7.75 5.27 16.81
C PHE A 229 -9.29 5.39 16.89
N GLU A 230 -9.89 5.23 18.08
CA GLU A 230 -11.34 5.37 18.23
C GLU A 230 -11.82 6.81 18.00
N GLU A 231 -11.08 7.81 18.47
CA GLU A 231 -11.35 9.23 18.22
C GLU A 231 -11.34 9.59 16.73
N ARG A 232 -10.56 8.86 15.92
CA ARG A 232 -10.50 8.99 14.46
C ARG A 232 -11.47 8.06 13.72
N GLY A 233 -12.37 7.37 14.42
CA GLY A 233 -13.36 6.46 13.80
C GLY A 233 -12.76 5.16 13.26
N LEU A 234 -11.59 4.74 13.76
CA LEU A 234 -10.82 3.55 13.36
C LEU A 234 -10.94 2.39 14.37
N VAL A 235 -12.13 2.22 14.97
CA VAL A 235 -12.42 1.16 15.97
C VAL A 235 -12.03 -0.24 15.47
N ASP A 236 -12.18 -0.50 14.17
CA ASP A 236 -11.87 -1.81 13.59
C ASP A 236 -10.37 -2.13 13.56
N ILE A 237 -9.51 -1.10 13.54
CA ILE A 237 -8.05 -1.26 13.70
C ILE A 237 -7.72 -1.67 15.13
N VAL A 238 -8.43 -1.12 16.13
CA VAL A 238 -8.29 -1.55 17.53
C VAL A 238 -8.68 -3.01 17.70
N LYS A 239 -9.78 -3.44 17.08
CA LYS A 239 -10.20 -4.86 17.09
C LYS A 239 -9.15 -5.75 16.43
N LEU A 240 -8.56 -5.31 15.32
CA LEU A 240 -7.49 -6.03 14.62
C LEU A 240 -6.29 -6.28 15.53
N HIS A 241 -5.82 -5.23 16.20
CA HIS A 241 -4.69 -5.28 17.13
C HIS A 241 -4.95 -6.22 18.32
N LYS A 242 -6.17 -6.17 18.90
CA LYS A 242 -6.57 -7.09 19.99
C LYS A 242 -6.58 -8.55 19.56
N ALA A 243 -7.10 -8.86 18.37
CA ALA A 243 -7.14 -10.22 17.83
C ALA A 243 -5.73 -10.79 17.59
N GLN A 244 -4.80 -9.95 17.15
CA GLN A 244 -3.38 -10.28 17.02
C GLN A 244 -2.72 -10.67 18.36
N GLY A 245 -2.96 -9.90 19.42
CA GLY A 245 -2.43 -10.16 20.76
C GLY A 245 -2.90 -11.50 21.35
N GLY A 246 -4.15 -11.89 21.11
CA GLY A 246 -4.70 -13.19 21.50
C GLY A 246 -4.03 -14.37 20.78
N ASN A 247 -3.79 -14.24 19.46
CA ASN A 247 -3.15 -15.28 18.66
C ASN A 247 -1.66 -15.49 18.99
N LYS A 248 -0.93 -14.44 19.39
CA LYS A 248 0.48 -14.54 19.82
C LYS A 248 0.60 -15.29 21.16
N ARG A 249 -0.27 -14.99 22.14
CA ARG A 249 -0.35 -15.70 23.43
C ARG A 249 -0.72 -17.17 23.27
N GLY A 250 -1.66 -17.50 22.38
CA GLY A 250 -2.03 -18.89 22.08
C GLY A 250 -0.91 -19.72 21.45
N LYS A 251 -0.01 -19.10 20.67
CA LYS A 251 1.15 -19.77 20.07
C LYS A 251 2.33 -19.92 21.03
N GLN A 252 2.57 -18.96 21.94
CA GLN A 252 3.61 -19.06 22.96
C GLN A 252 3.33 -20.18 23.98
N ASN A 253 2.07 -20.40 24.35
CA ASN A 253 1.69 -21.49 25.25
C ASN A 253 1.87 -22.90 24.66
N ILE A 254 2.11 -23.04 23.35
CA ILE A 254 2.35 -24.35 22.69
C ILE A 254 3.85 -24.69 22.65
N VAL A 255 4.74 -23.70 22.78
CA VAL A 255 6.20 -23.90 22.64
C VAL A 255 6.87 -24.26 23.98
N GLU A 256 6.22 -24.04 25.12
CA GLU A 256 6.82 -24.23 26.46
C GLU A 256 6.78 -25.68 27.01
N HIS A 257 6.37 -26.67 26.21
CA HIS A 257 6.40 -28.09 26.58
C HIS A 257 7.13 -28.94 25.54
N ARG A 258 8.46 -28.79 25.46
CA ARG A 258 9.33 -29.81 24.87
C ARG A 258 10.75 -29.80 25.45
N HIS A 259 10.87 -30.14 26.73
CA HIS A 259 12.07 -30.77 27.29
C HIS A 259 11.66 -32.11 27.90
N GLY A 260 12.14 -33.19 27.28
CA GLY A 260 11.85 -34.56 27.70
C GLY A 260 12.79 -35.05 28.80
N PRO A 261 12.51 -36.26 29.32
CA PRO A 261 13.57 -37.23 29.45
C PRO A 261 13.22 -38.54 28.72
N GLU A 262 14.25 -39.16 28.16
CA GLU A 262 14.21 -40.54 27.67
C GLU A 262 14.00 -41.51 28.84
N GLY A 263 13.17 -42.52 28.63
CA GLY A 263 13.00 -43.64 29.56
C GLY A 263 11.88 -44.56 29.11
N ARG A 264 12.25 -45.67 28.45
CA ARG A 264 11.36 -46.78 28.08
C ARG A 264 10.79 -47.45 29.33
N GLY A 265 9.47 -47.60 29.39
CA GLY A 265 8.78 -48.38 30.42
C GLY A 265 7.29 -48.48 30.13
N ASP A 266 6.81 -49.71 30.12
CA ASP A 266 5.49 -50.21 29.75
C ASP A 266 4.28 -49.60 30.51
N ASN A 267 3.12 -49.81 29.89
CA ASN A 267 1.80 -50.01 30.51
C ASN A 267 0.78 -48.85 30.53
N SER A 268 -0.26 -49.02 29.71
CA SER A 268 -1.66 -48.69 29.93
C SER A 268 -1.98 -47.53 30.88
N ARG A 269 -2.23 -46.32 30.36
CA ARG A 269 -2.97 -45.29 31.11
C ARG A 269 -3.81 -44.38 30.21
N LYS A 270 -5.07 -44.28 30.61
CA LYS A 270 -6.20 -43.51 30.07
C LYS A 270 -5.80 -42.08 29.69
N ARG A 271 -6.13 -41.65 28.47
CA ARG A 271 -6.20 -40.21 28.12
C ARG A 271 -7.49 -39.62 28.67
N THR A 272 -7.38 -38.91 29.78
CA THR A 272 -8.39 -37.94 30.22
C THR A 272 -8.33 -36.72 29.29
N TYR A 273 -9.43 -36.45 28.59
CA TYR A 273 -9.67 -35.17 27.93
C TYR A 273 -10.33 -34.23 28.95
N TYR A 274 -9.65 -33.17 29.37
CA TYR A 274 -10.32 -32.02 29.96
C TYR A 274 -10.92 -31.18 28.81
N LYS A 275 -12.25 -31.31 28.61
CA LYS A 275 -13.06 -30.33 27.88
C LYS A 275 -13.62 -29.35 28.92
N SER A 276 -13.10 -28.13 28.94
CA SER A 276 -13.72 -27.04 29.69
C SER A 276 -14.92 -26.51 28.91
N GLY A 277 -16.10 -26.71 29.50
CA GLY A 277 -17.27 -25.85 29.33
C GLY A 277 -18.02 -25.96 28.01
N GLU A 278 -19.09 -26.75 27.98
CA GLU A 278 -20.38 -26.29 27.45
C GLU A 278 -21.52 -27.19 27.92
N ALA A 279 -22.65 -26.55 28.21
CA ALA A 279 -23.74 -27.05 29.03
C ALA A 279 -24.53 -28.21 28.41
N THR A 280 -25.03 -29.04 29.31
CA THR A 280 -26.01 -30.11 29.14
C THR A 280 -27.17 -29.78 28.20
N ARG A 281 -27.38 -30.62 27.18
CA ARG A 281 -28.73 -31.11 26.83
C ARG A 281 -28.68 -32.48 26.15
N THR A 282 -29.26 -33.45 26.83
CA THR A 282 -29.46 -34.84 26.42
C THR A 282 -30.61 -34.93 25.40
N TYR A 283 -30.38 -35.62 24.28
CA TYR A 283 -31.42 -36.37 23.59
C TYR A 283 -30.91 -37.79 23.35
N PHE A 284 -31.67 -38.75 23.89
CA PHE A 284 -31.55 -40.18 23.71
C PHE A 284 -32.15 -40.55 22.35
N LEU A 285 -31.44 -41.31 21.51
CA LEU A 285 -32.04 -42.26 20.56
C LEU A 285 -31.08 -43.43 20.31
N PRO A 286 -31.57 -44.68 20.23
CA PRO A 286 -30.75 -45.89 20.27
C PRO A 286 -30.22 -46.32 18.89
N HIS A 287 -29.13 -47.07 18.94
CA HIS A 287 -28.49 -47.81 17.84
C HIS A 287 -29.24 -49.14 17.56
N VAL A 288 -29.56 -49.45 16.30
CA VAL A 288 -29.55 -50.80 15.67
C VAL A 288 -29.41 -50.56 14.15
N ALA A 289 -28.23 -50.70 13.53
CA ALA A 289 -27.61 -51.91 12.98
C ALA A 289 -28.39 -52.60 11.82
N THR A 290 -27.79 -52.54 10.61
CA THR A 290 -27.61 -53.63 9.59
C THR A 290 -28.89 -54.33 9.04
N SER A 291 -29.05 -54.76 7.78
CA SER A 291 -28.17 -54.98 6.64
C SER A 291 -29.06 -55.48 5.47
N THR A 292 -28.75 -55.05 4.24
CA THR A 292 -28.70 -55.88 3.00
C THR A 292 -30.00 -56.34 2.28
N SER A 293 -30.03 -55.99 0.98
CA SER A 293 -30.23 -56.89 -0.19
C SER A 293 -31.57 -56.93 -0.96
N LEU A 294 -31.40 -56.56 -2.25
CA LEU A 294 -31.82 -57.23 -3.51
C LEU A 294 -33.23 -57.05 -4.12
N TYR A 295 -33.16 -56.79 -5.44
CA TYR A 295 -34.05 -57.14 -6.56
C TYR A 295 -35.35 -56.33 -6.73
N SER A 296 -35.44 -55.57 -7.84
CA SER A 296 -36.22 -55.84 -9.09
C SER A 296 -37.71 -55.56 -8.88
N GLN A 297 -38.51 -55.03 -9.79
CA GLN A 297 -38.43 -54.65 -11.19
C GLN A 297 -39.73 -53.85 -11.45
N ASP A 298 -39.82 -53.19 -12.60
CA ASP A 298 -41.07 -52.79 -13.28
C ASP A 298 -41.89 -51.63 -12.66
N ALA A 299 -42.59 -50.79 -13.38
CA ALA A 299 -42.62 -50.36 -14.78
C ALA A 299 -43.71 -49.25 -14.85
N LEU A 300 -43.73 -48.55 -15.98
CA LEU A 300 -44.88 -47.85 -16.59
C LEU A 300 -45.19 -46.39 -16.19
N GLY A 301 -45.19 -45.57 -17.26
CA GLY A 301 -46.09 -44.44 -17.48
C GLY A 301 -45.43 -43.09 -17.22
N GLY A 302 -45.07 -42.26 -18.20
CA GLY A 302 -45.58 -42.15 -19.57
C GLY A 302 -46.15 -40.75 -19.79
N SER A 303 -45.67 -40.12 -20.86
CA SER A 303 -46.21 -38.92 -21.53
C SER A 303 -45.96 -37.55 -20.89
N ALA A 304 -45.78 -36.45 -21.63
CA ALA A 304 -45.37 -36.19 -23.01
C ALA A 304 -45.46 -34.67 -23.24
N PHE A 305 -44.59 -34.15 -24.12
CA PHE A 305 -44.78 -32.99 -25.01
C PHE A 305 -45.01 -31.58 -24.40
N SER A 306 -44.52 -30.46 -24.94
CA SER A 306 -43.98 -30.07 -26.27
C SER A 306 -42.96 -28.92 -26.04
N SER A 307 -41.79 -28.85 -26.67
CA SER A 307 -41.44 -28.51 -28.07
C SER A 307 -42.08 -27.23 -28.61
N THR A 308 -41.21 -26.29 -29.03
CA THR A 308 -41.24 -25.39 -30.23
C THR A 308 -40.81 -23.97 -29.83
N ARG A 309 -40.00 -23.16 -30.53
CA ARG A 309 -38.94 -23.23 -31.55
C ARG A 309 -38.58 -21.75 -31.88
N LEU A 310 -37.31 -21.46 -32.13
CA LEU A 310 -36.73 -20.45 -33.06
C LEU A 310 -37.36 -19.05 -33.25
N HIS A 311 -36.53 -17.99 -33.07
CA HIS A 311 -36.05 -17.02 -34.09
C HIS A 311 -35.28 -15.88 -33.36
N SER A 312 -33.97 -15.68 -33.58
CA SER A 312 -33.37 -14.77 -34.59
C SER A 312 -33.83 -13.30 -34.49
N PHE A 313 -32.93 -12.36 -34.19
CA PHE A 313 -32.50 -11.30 -35.12
C PHE A 313 -31.45 -10.35 -34.50
N GLN A 314 -30.51 -9.93 -35.35
CA GLN A 314 -29.47 -8.92 -35.15
C GLN A 314 -30.05 -7.51 -34.98
N PHE A 315 -29.34 -6.66 -34.23
CA PHE A 315 -28.66 -5.46 -34.73
C PHE A 315 -27.45 -5.17 -33.83
#